data_AF-A0A2I0VCS2-F1
#
_entry.id   AF-A0A2I0VCS2-F1
#
_cell.length_a   1.000
_cell.length_b   1.000
_cell.length_c   1.000
_cell.angle_alpha   90.00
_cell.angle_beta   90.00
_cell.angle_gamma   90.00
#
_symmetry.space_group_name_H-M   'P 1'
#
loop_
_entity.id
_entity.type
_entity.pdbx_description
1 polymer ?
#
loop_
_entity_poly.entity_id
_entity_poly.type
_entity_poly.pdbx_seq_one_letter_code
_entity_poly.pdbx_strand_id
1 'polypeptide(L)'
;MTITLEHPRIGVDLGEKKIIPDTNELDLDGGFSVPETNAFGQTFRDYNAESERKKTVEEFYRTNHLHQSYAFVKVKRMREEYGKLNRVEMSIWESIELLNEFVDDSDPDLDEPQIEHLLQTAEAIRKDYPNEDWLHLTGLIHDLGKVLLHPSFGELPQWAVVGKCNPY
;
A
#
# COMPACT_ATOMS: atom_id res chain seq x y z
N MET A 1 -46.21 -21.27 37.47
CA MET A 1 -44.91 -21.82 37.93
C MET A 1 -43.89 -21.47 36.87
N THR A 2 -42.98 -20.56 37.18
CA THR A 2 -41.96 -20.07 36.25
C THR A 2 -40.64 -20.17 36.99
N ILE A 3 -39.70 -20.93 36.41
CA ILE A 3 -38.42 -21.28 37.03
C ILE A 3 -37.43 -20.16 36.70
N THR A 4 -36.89 -19.48 37.71
CA THR A 4 -35.85 -18.45 37.58
C THR A 4 -34.47 -19.10 37.68
N LEU A 5 -33.63 -18.89 36.65
CA LEU A 5 -32.21 -19.28 36.64
C LEU A 5 -31.38 -18.18 37.31
N GLU A 6 -30.67 -18.52 38.40
CA GLU A 6 -29.73 -17.62 39.07
C GLU A 6 -28.42 -17.50 38.27
N HIS A 7 -27.96 -16.27 38.05
CA HIS A 7 -26.59 -15.97 37.59
C HIS A 7 -25.69 -15.66 38.80
N PRO A 8 -24.47 -16.22 38.87
CA PRO A 8 -23.55 -15.97 39.97
C PRO A 8 -22.94 -14.56 39.90
N ARG A 9 -22.90 -13.88 41.05
CA ARG A 9 -22.24 -12.58 41.24
C ARG A 9 -20.73 -12.79 41.35
N ILE A 10 -19.95 -12.16 40.47
CA ILE A 10 -18.49 -12.07 40.59
C ILE A 10 -18.16 -10.73 41.23
N GLY A 11 -17.60 -10.77 42.44
CA GLY A 11 -17.13 -9.61 43.18
C GLY A 11 -15.88 -9.01 42.54
N VAL A 12 -15.82 -7.67 42.50
CA VAL A 12 -14.68 -6.90 42.01
C VAL A 12 -13.70 -6.73 43.17
N ASP A 13 -12.52 -7.34 43.06
CA ASP A 13 -11.36 -7.03 43.91
C ASP A 13 -10.54 -5.93 43.21
N LEU A 14 -10.61 -4.71 43.75
CA LEU A 14 -9.84 -3.56 43.26
C LEU A 14 -8.43 -3.62 43.83
N GLY A 15 -7.61 -4.54 43.29
CA GLY A 15 -6.16 -4.46 43.41
C GLY A 15 -5.65 -3.34 42.50
N GLU A 16 -4.86 -2.41 43.07
CA GLU A 16 -4.20 -1.31 42.35
C GLU A 16 -3.36 -1.85 41.18
N LYS A 17 -3.92 -1.83 39.96
CA LYS A 17 -3.15 -2.06 38.74
C LYS A 17 -2.27 -0.85 38.51
N LYS A 18 -0.97 -1.03 38.80
CA LYS A 18 0.14 -0.20 38.36
C LYS A 18 -0.08 0.11 36.87
N ILE A 19 -0.31 1.38 36.54
CA ILE A 19 -0.39 1.85 35.16
C ILE A 19 1.00 1.64 34.57
N ILE A 20 1.13 0.62 33.74
CA ILE A 20 2.30 0.44 32.88
C ILE A 20 2.12 1.46 31.77
N PRO A 21 3.03 2.44 31.58
CA PRO A 21 2.96 3.32 30.43
C PRO A 21 3.10 2.45 29.18
N ASP A 22 2.18 2.61 28.25
CA ASP A 22 2.25 2.02 26.91
C ASP A 22 3.42 2.68 26.18
N THR A 23 4.62 2.11 26.31
CA THR A 23 5.84 2.56 25.64
C THR A 23 5.90 1.94 24.24
N ASN A 24 4.91 2.21 23.41
CA ASN A 24 5.00 2.06 21.95
C ASN A 24 5.48 3.38 21.33
N GLU A 25 6.46 4.04 21.97
CA GLU A 25 7.22 5.08 21.28
C GLU A 25 8.16 4.35 20.33
N LEU A 26 7.94 4.54 19.03
CA LEU A 26 8.88 4.13 17.99
C LEU A 26 10.25 4.72 18.34
N ASP A 27 11.18 3.86 18.72
CA ASP A 27 12.54 4.26 19.05
C ASP A 27 13.28 4.58 17.75
N LEU A 28 13.18 5.85 17.31
CA LEU A 28 13.79 6.36 16.07
C LEU A 28 15.31 6.60 16.21
N ASP A 29 15.97 5.97 17.18
CA ASP A 29 17.35 6.26 17.58
C ASP A 29 18.39 5.90 16.49
N GLY A 30 17.99 5.11 15.49
CA GLY A 30 18.78 4.84 14.29
C GLY A 30 18.26 5.66 13.11
N GLY A 31 18.81 6.87 12.90
CA GLY A 31 18.46 7.70 11.74
C GLY A 31 18.50 6.89 10.44
N PHE A 32 17.41 6.93 9.67
CA PHE A 32 17.31 6.24 8.38
C PHE A 32 18.33 6.82 7.39
N SER A 33 19.40 6.09 7.11
CA SER A 33 20.41 6.49 6.13
C SER A 33 19.99 6.02 4.74
N VAL A 34 19.49 6.95 3.93
CA VAL A 34 19.18 6.68 2.52
C VAL A 34 20.50 6.55 1.75
N PRO A 35 20.79 5.40 1.11
CA PRO A 35 21.94 5.31 0.23
C PRO A 35 21.74 6.23 -0.98
N GLU A 36 22.82 6.88 -1.46
CA GLU A 36 22.73 7.78 -2.63
C GLU A 36 22.37 7.03 -3.92
N THR A 37 22.71 5.73 -3.98
CA THR A 37 22.50 4.87 -5.14
C THR A 37 21.97 3.49 -4.74
N ASN A 38 21.31 2.83 -5.69
CA ASN A 38 20.87 1.44 -5.54
C ASN A 38 22.06 0.46 -5.59
N ALA A 39 21.79 -0.84 -5.42
CA ALA A 39 22.80 -1.90 -5.49
C ALA A 39 23.57 -1.96 -6.83
N PHE A 40 23.06 -1.29 -7.87
CA PHE A 40 23.65 -1.20 -9.21
C PHE A 40 24.37 0.13 -9.46
N GLY A 41 24.45 1.02 -8.48
CA GLY A 41 25.12 2.32 -8.60
C GLY A 41 24.29 3.40 -9.32
N GLN A 42 22.99 3.18 -9.51
CA GLN A 42 22.08 4.15 -10.13
C GLN A 42 21.42 5.02 -9.07
N THR A 43 21.18 6.29 -9.39
CA THR A 43 20.42 7.21 -8.54
C THR A 43 18.93 6.92 -8.63
N PHE A 44 18.23 7.01 -7.50
CA PHE A 44 16.79 6.78 -7.43
C PHE A 44 15.98 7.89 -8.11
N ARG A 45 14.90 7.50 -8.82
CA ARG A 45 13.91 8.41 -9.42
C ARG A 45 14.50 9.46 -10.37
N ASP A 46 15.51 9.10 -11.16
CA ASP A 46 16.06 9.98 -12.18
C ASP A 46 15.22 9.93 -13.47
N TYR A 47 14.30 10.89 -13.62
CA TYR A 47 13.47 11.04 -14.82
C TYR A 47 14.25 11.60 -16.04
N ASN A 48 15.46 12.12 -15.85
CA ASN A 48 16.28 12.65 -16.94
C ASN A 48 17.25 11.61 -17.49
N ALA A 49 17.59 10.58 -16.70
CA ALA A 49 18.47 9.49 -17.10
C ALA A 49 18.02 8.89 -18.44
N GLU A 50 18.99 8.67 -19.33
CA GLU A 50 18.74 7.92 -20.57
C GLU A 50 18.58 6.43 -20.22
N SER A 51 17.33 5.98 -20.15
CA SER A 51 16.95 4.60 -19.87
C SER A 51 15.89 4.11 -20.87
N GLU A 52 15.76 2.79 -21.02
CA GLU A 52 14.72 2.19 -21.85
C GLU A 52 13.31 2.54 -21.35
N ARG A 53 13.14 2.81 -20.05
CA ARG A 53 11.85 3.17 -19.44
C ARG A 53 11.47 4.64 -19.61
N LYS A 54 12.42 5.54 -19.92
CA LYS A 54 12.19 7.00 -19.97
C LYS A 54 10.96 7.37 -20.81
N LYS A 55 10.88 6.84 -22.04
CA LYS A 55 9.76 7.13 -22.96
C LYS A 55 8.42 6.64 -22.41
N THR A 56 8.40 5.46 -21.79
CA THR A 56 7.20 4.89 -21.17
C THR A 56 6.71 5.78 -20.03
N VAL A 57 7.62 6.20 -19.14
CA VAL A 57 7.30 7.04 -17.98
C VAL A 57 6.84 8.44 -18.43
N GLU A 58 7.51 9.05 -19.41
CA GLU A 58 7.11 10.35 -19.96
C GLU A 58 5.70 10.30 -20.58
N GLU A 59 5.41 9.29 -21.39
CA GLU A 59 4.11 9.11 -22.03
C GLU A 59 3.01 8.76 -21.01
N PHE A 60 3.36 7.98 -19.99
CA PHE A 60 2.50 7.70 -18.84
C PHE A 60 2.07 8.99 -18.17
N TYR A 61 3.01 9.84 -17.74
CA TYR A 61 2.70 11.06 -17.01
C TYR A 61 2.02 12.10 -17.90
N ARG A 62 2.37 12.18 -19.19
CA ARG A 62 1.65 13.00 -20.17
C ARG A 62 0.17 12.64 -20.22
N THR A 63 -0.14 11.34 -20.28
CA THR A 63 -1.50 10.81 -20.34
C THR A 63 -2.24 11.00 -19.01
N ASN A 64 -1.57 10.70 -17.89
CA ASN A 64 -2.10 10.94 -16.54
C ASN A 64 -2.52 12.40 -16.37
N HIS A 65 -1.63 13.35 -16.63
CA HIS A 65 -1.90 14.78 -16.46
C HIS A 65 -2.97 15.33 -17.43
N LEU A 66 -3.15 14.71 -18.59
CA LEU A 66 -4.18 15.10 -19.55
C LEU A 66 -5.59 14.67 -19.11
N HIS A 67 -5.71 13.49 -18.48
CA HIS A 67 -7.01 12.85 -18.23
C HIS A 67 -7.46 12.87 -16.77
N GLN A 68 -6.53 12.99 -15.82
CA GLN A 68 -6.85 13.17 -14.41
C GLN A 68 -7.43 14.57 -14.17
N SER A 69 -8.76 14.62 -14.09
CA SER A 69 -9.50 15.85 -13.87
C SER A 69 -10.48 15.67 -12.72
N TYR A 70 -10.93 16.78 -12.11
CA TYR A 70 -12.01 16.74 -11.13
C TYR A 70 -13.23 15.97 -11.66
N ALA A 71 -13.57 16.16 -12.94
CA ALA A 71 -14.67 15.42 -13.57
C ALA A 71 -14.39 13.90 -13.63
N PHE A 72 -13.16 13.49 -13.94
CA PHE A 72 -12.79 12.08 -13.89
C PHE A 72 -12.88 11.50 -12.47
N VAL A 73 -12.36 12.19 -11.46
CA VAL A 73 -12.30 11.68 -10.08
C VAL A 73 -13.66 11.74 -9.36
N LYS A 74 -14.36 12.87 -9.46
CA LYS A 74 -15.62 13.14 -8.75
C LYS A 74 -16.85 12.88 -9.61
N VAL A 75 -16.85 13.29 -10.88
CA VAL A 75 -18.06 13.21 -11.73
C VAL A 75 -18.23 11.80 -12.34
N LYS A 76 -17.16 11.06 -12.65
CA LYS A 76 -17.25 9.66 -13.10
C LYS A 76 -17.45 8.64 -11.96
N ARG A 77 -17.80 9.07 -10.76
CA ARG A 77 -18.15 8.17 -9.64
C ARG A 77 -17.04 7.20 -9.20
N MET A 78 -15.77 7.40 -9.55
CA MET A 78 -14.69 6.46 -9.17
C MET A 78 -14.72 6.15 -7.66
N ARG A 79 -14.82 7.17 -6.81
CA ARG A 79 -14.94 6.99 -5.35
C ARG A 79 -16.23 6.26 -4.94
N GLU A 80 -17.35 6.55 -5.59
CA GLU A 80 -18.65 5.94 -5.26
C GLU A 80 -18.77 4.50 -5.77
N GLU A 81 -18.15 4.19 -6.90
CA GLU A 81 -18.17 2.88 -7.54
C GLU A 81 -17.24 1.92 -6.81
N TYR A 82 -16.00 2.33 -6.60
CA TYR A 82 -15.00 1.50 -5.94
C TYR A 82 -15.13 1.49 -4.41
N GLY A 83 -15.74 2.53 -3.83
CA GLY A 83 -16.05 2.57 -2.39
C GLY A 83 -17.10 1.55 -1.93
N LYS A 84 -17.82 0.89 -2.86
CA LYS A 84 -18.78 -0.17 -2.53
C LYS A 84 -18.11 -1.50 -2.16
N LEU A 85 -16.86 -1.71 -2.60
CA LEU A 85 -16.06 -2.91 -2.30
C LEU A 85 -16.80 -4.23 -2.60
N ASN A 86 -17.59 -4.26 -3.67
CA ASN A 86 -18.50 -5.38 -3.99
C ASN A 86 -18.16 -6.07 -5.32
N ARG A 87 -16.89 -6.01 -5.75
CA ARG A 87 -16.44 -6.57 -7.03
C ARG A 87 -15.97 -8.03 -6.88
N VAL A 88 -15.04 -8.26 -5.95
CA VAL A 88 -14.44 -9.57 -5.71
C VAL A 88 -14.17 -9.72 -4.21
N GLU A 89 -14.31 -10.95 -3.73
CA GLU A 89 -13.89 -11.36 -2.38
C GLU A 89 -12.71 -12.31 -2.53
N MET A 90 -11.58 -11.97 -1.91
CA MET A 90 -10.34 -12.75 -1.93
C MET A 90 -9.46 -12.41 -0.72
N SER A 91 -8.50 -13.28 -0.44
CA SER A 91 -7.46 -13.05 0.56
C SER A 91 -6.43 -12.01 0.09
N ILE A 92 -5.66 -11.49 1.06
CA ILE A 92 -4.53 -10.59 0.77
C ILE A 92 -3.51 -11.28 -0.14
N TRP A 93 -3.20 -12.55 0.10
CA TRP A 93 -2.21 -13.27 -0.69
C TRP A 93 -2.67 -13.48 -2.14
N GLU A 94 -3.94 -13.86 -2.35
CA GLU A 94 -4.50 -13.94 -3.71
C GLU A 94 -4.44 -12.58 -4.42
N SER A 95 -4.69 -11.47 -3.69
CA SER A 95 -4.55 -10.12 -4.25
C SER A 95 -3.10 -9.80 -4.66
N ILE A 96 -2.13 -10.24 -3.87
CA ILE A 96 -0.68 -10.08 -4.16
C ILE A 96 -0.30 -10.90 -5.41
N GLU A 97 -0.78 -12.13 -5.52
CA GLU A 97 -0.50 -13.00 -6.68
C GLU A 97 -1.03 -12.40 -7.98
N LEU A 98 -2.19 -11.72 -7.97
CA LEU A 98 -2.70 -11.00 -9.15
C LEU A 98 -1.77 -9.87 -9.60
N LEU A 99 -0.99 -9.27 -8.69
CA LEU A 99 -0.06 -8.20 -9.04
C LEU A 99 1.19 -8.70 -9.76
N ASN A 100 1.41 -10.01 -9.83
CA ASN A 100 2.49 -10.60 -10.62
C ASN A 100 2.32 -10.37 -12.13
N GLU A 101 1.12 -10.01 -12.59
CA GLU A 101 0.83 -9.75 -14.00
C GLU A 101 1.15 -8.31 -14.44
N PHE A 102 1.52 -7.42 -13.50
CA PHE A 102 1.64 -6.00 -13.76
C PHE A 102 3.03 -5.45 -13.41
N VAL A 103 3.55 -4.66 -14.35
CA VAL A 103 4.74 -3.80 -14.17
C VAL A 103 4.27 -2.36 -14.16
N ASP A 104 4.74 -1.56 -13.19
CA ASP A 104 4.32 -0.17 -13.01
C ASP A 104 4.99 0.76 -14.03
N ASP A 105 4.24 1.18 -15.05
CA ASP A 105 4.73 2.05 -16.13
C ASP A 105 5.10 3.48 -15.66
N SER A 106 4.72 3.87 -14.45
CA SER A 106 5.04 5.17 -13.87
C SER A 106 6.38 5.20 -13.14
N ASP A 107 6.92 4.02 -12.82
CA ASP A 107 8.14 3.89 -12.05
C ASP A 107 9.37 3.87 -12.98
N PRO A 108 10.31 4.83 -12.83
CA PRO A 108 11.55 4.85 -13.61
C PRO A 108 12.58 3.82 -13.16
N ASP A 109 12.46 3.27 -11.94
CA ASP A 109 13.47 2.45 -11.28
C ASP A 109 13.16 0.94 -11.36
N LEU A 110 11.89 0.57 -11.54
CA LEU A 110 11.42 -0.83 -11.47
C LEU A 110 10.87 -1.34 -12.82
N ASP A 111 11.35 -2.50 -13.28
CA ASP A 111 10.75 -3.25 -14.39
C ASP A 111 10.25 -4.66 -14.02
N GLU A 112 10.42 -5.04 -12.75
CA GLU A 112 9.98 -6.31 -12.18
C GLU A 112 8.47 -6.29 -11.89
N PRO A 113 7.83 -7.48 -11.76
CA PRO A 113 6.45 -7.58 -11.31
C PRO A 113 6.21 -6.97 -9.92
N GLN A 114 5.02 -6.40 -9.72
CA GLN A 114 4.70 -5.67 -8.48
C GLN A 114 4.82 -6.50 -7.19
N ILE A 115 4.65 -7.83 -7.25
CA ILE A 115 4.83 -8.69 -6.09
C ILE A 115 6.23 -8.59 -5.48
N GLU A 116 7.27 -8.41 -6.31
CA GLU A 116 8.64 -8.30 -5.83
C GLU A 116 8.84 -7.04 -5.01
N HIS A 117 8.31 -5.91 -5.49
CA HIS A 117 8.34 -4.64 -4.77
C HIS A 117 7.64 -4.71 -3.41
N LEU A 118 6.48 -5.39 -3.33
CA LEU A 118 5.77 -5.59 -2.06
C LEU A 118 6.61 -6.37 -1.04
N LEU A 119 7.23 -7.47 -1.49
CA LEU A 119 8.08 -8.29 -0.64
C LEU A 119 9.37 -7.58 -0.23
N GLN A 120 10.02 -6.88 -1.17
CA GLN A 120 11.22 -6.09 -0.90
C GLN A 120 10.95 -4.98 0.12
N THR A 121 9.83 -4.27 -0.02
CA THR A 121 9.40 -3.23 0.93
C THR A 121 9.15 -3.83 2.31
N ALA A 122 8.36 -4.91 2.39
CA ALA A 122 8.05 -5.56 3.66
C ALA A 122 9.30 -6.11 4.36
N GLU A 123 10.21 -6.77 3.64
CA GLU A 123 11.43 -7.35 4.21
C GLU A 123 12.47 -6.29 4.61
N ALA A 124 12.58 -5.19 3.87
CA ALA A 124 13.44 -4.07 4.25
C ALA A 124 12.95 -3.46 5.57
N ILE A 125 11.65 -3.19 5.68
CA ILE A 125 11.04 -2.69 6.92
C ILE A 125 11.22 -3.71 8.05
N ARG A 126 10.99 -5.00 7.80
CA ARG A 126 11.18 -6.06 8.81
C ARG A 126 12.60 -6.09 9.37
N LYS A 127 13.60 -5.83 8.52
CA LYS A 127 15.00 -5.77 8.92
C LYS A 127 15.30 -4.55 9.77
N ASP A 128 14.79 -3.39 9.40
CA ASP A 128 15.10 -2.12 10.06
C ASP A 128 14.26 -1.90 11.34
N TYR A 129 13.03 -2.43 11.37
CA TYR A 129 12.07 -2.29 12.47
C TYR A 129 11.54 -3.64 12.94
N PRO A 130 12.37 -4.55 13.48
CA PRO A 130 12.01 -5.94 13.72
C PRO A 130 10.84 -6.16 14.70
N ASN A 131 10.55 -5.18 15.55
CA ASN A 131 9.47 -5.27 16.55
C ASN A 131 8.14 -4.63 16.08
N GLU A 132 8.11 -4.02 14.89
CA GLU A 132 6.94 -3.29 14.36
C GLU A 132 6.20 -4.10 13.29
N ASP A 133 5.57 -5.20 13.70
CA ASP A 133 4.89 -6.15 12.80
C ASP A 133 3.83 -5.49 11.89
N TRP A 134 3.07 -4.54 12.42
CA TRP A 134 2.10 -3.75 11.67
C TRP A 134 2.74 -2.94 10.53
N LEU A 135 3.99 -2.50 10.71
CA LEU A 135 4.73 -1.73 9.70
C LEU A 135 5.22 -2.66 8.58
N HIS A 136 5.61 -3.90 8.92
CA HIS A 136 5.96 -4.92 7.92
C HIS A 136 4.74 -5.20 7.03
N LEU A 137 3.58 -5.40 7.66
CA LEU A 137 2.32 -5.61 6.95
C LEU A 137 1.94 -4.38 6.11
N THR A 138 2.13 -3.18 6.64
CA THR A 138 1.88 -1.93 5.89
C THR A 138 2.71 -1.90 4.61
N GLY A 139 4.00 -2.24 4.69
CA GLY A 139 4.86 -2.38 3.51
C GLY A 139 4.36 -3.43 2.52
N LEU A 140 3.84 -4.56 3.01
CA LEU A 140 3.32 -5.61 2.14
C LEU A 140 2.03 -5.21 1.42
N ILE A 141 1.16 -4.40 2.04
CA ILE A 141 -0.17 -4.10 1.50
C ILE A 141 -0.29 -2.72 0.83
N HIS A 142 0.73 -1.88 0.91
CA HIS A 142 0.63 -0.46 0.52
C HIS A 142 0.14 -0.23 -0.92
N ASP A 143 0.57 -1.10 -1.83
CA ASP A 143 0.31 -1.01 -3.27
C ASP A 143 -0.79 -1.97 -3.76
N LEU A 144 -1.54 -2.62 -2.85
CA LEU A 144 -2.63 -3.54 -3.25
C LEU A 144 -3.74 -2.86 -4.04
N GLY A 145 -3.87 -1.53 -3.98
CA GLY A 145 -4.78 -0.78 -4.85
C GLY A 145 -4.52 -0.98 -6.35
N LYS A 146 -3.33 -1.45 -6.73
CA LYS A 146 -2.98 -1.77 -8.13
C LYS A 146 -3.80 -2.91 -8.72
N VAL A 147 -4.53 -3.69 -7.92
CA VAL A 147 -5.48 -4.71 -8.42
C VAL A 147 -6.57 -4.11 -9.32
N LEU A 148 -6.81 -2.79 -9.26
CA LEU A 148 -7.72 -2.08 -10.16
C LEU A 148 -7.36 -2.22 -11.65
N LEU A 149 -6.12 -2.59 -11.98
CA LEU A 149 -5.66 -2.92 -13.33
C LEU A 149 -6.24 -4.24 -13.83
N HIS A 150 -6.56 -5.17 -12.94
CA HIS A 150 -7.02 -6.50 -13.30
C HIS A 150 -8.48 -6.47 -13.78
N PRO A 151 -8.87 -7.27 -14.80
CA PRO A 151 -10.23 -7.27 -15.35
C PRO A 151 -11.33 -7.50 -14.32
N SER A 152 -11.08 -8.35 -13.31
CA SER A 152 -12.06 -8.60 -12.23
C SER A 152 -12.35 -7.36 -11.38
N PHE A 153 -11.48 -6.35 -11.38
CA PHE A 153 -11.66 -5.10 -10.65
C PHE A 153 -12.07 -3.93 -11.54
N GLY A 154 -12.08 -4.08 -12.86
CA GLY A 154 -12.60 -3.06 -13.78
C GLY A 154 -11.62 -2.58 -14.84
N GLU A 155 -10.42 -3.15 -14.90
CA GLU A 155 -9.45 -2.93 -16.00
C GLU A 155 -9.16 -1.45 -16.23
N LEU A 156 -8.88 -0.72 -15.15
CA LEU A 156 -8.52 0.69 -15.29
C LEU A 156 -7.17 0.81 -16.00
N PRO A 157 -6.99 1.83 -16.85
CA PRO A 157 -5.68 2.07 -17.45
C PRO A 157 -4.67 2.45 -16.37
N GLN A 158 -3.39 2.10 -16.56
CA GLN A 158 -2.33 2.36 -15.57
C GLN A 158 -2.32 3.82 -15.10
N TRP A 159 -2.46 4.79 -16.00
CA TRP A 159 -2.47 6.22 -15.65
C TRP A 159 -3.59 6.62 -14.67
N ALA A 160 -4.64 5.81 -14.53
CA ALA A 160 -5.73 6.03 -13.58
C ALA A 160 -5.50 5.40 -12.20
N VAL A 161 -4.48 4.55 -12.06
CA VAL A 161 -4.26 3.70 -10.87
C VAL A 161 -2.91 3.97 -10.20
N VAL A 162 -1.84 4.08 -10.97
CA VAL A 162 -0.46 4.21 -10.46
C VAL A 162 0.11 5.62 -10.65
N GLY A 163 1.33 5.83 -10.18
CA GLY A 163 2.06 7.07 -10.32
C GLY A 163 1.76 8.12 -9.26
N LYS A 164 2.51 9.22 -9.34
CA LYS A 164 2.40 10.33 -8.38
C LYS A 164 1.01 11.00 -8.46
N CYS A 165 0.36 11.11 -7.31
CA CYS A 165 -0.90 11.82 -7.17
C CYS A 165 -0.70 13.34 -7.09
N ASN A 166 -1.55 14.09 -7.79
CA ASN A 166 -1.62 15.56 -7.73
C ASN A 166 -2.99 16.02 -7.19
N PRO A 167 -3.08 17.19 -6.52
CA PRO A 167 -4.37 17.77 -6.20
C PRO A 167 -5.09 18.23 -7.47
N TYR A 168 -6.40 18.00 -7.53
CA TYR A 168 -7.28 18.39 -8.64
C TYR A 168 -8.47 19.20 -8.13
#